data_AF-A0A9W9PDQ9-F1
#
_entry.id   AF-A0A9W9PDQ9-F1
#
_cell.length_a   1.000
_cell.length_b   1.000
_cell.length_c   1.000
_cell.angle_alpha   90.00
_cell.angle_beta   90.00
_cell.angle_gamma   90.00
#
_symmetry.space_group_name_H-M   'P 1'
#
loop_
_entity.id
_entity.type
_entity.pdbx_description
1 polymer ?
#
loop_
_entity_poly.entity_id
_entity_poly.type
_entity_poly.pdbx_seq_one_letter_code
_entity_poly.pdbx_strand_id
1 'polypeptide(L)'
;MLLRDSDIDSLNNQLESLSVDNQRQHDNLQSVLERFRNLLNDYSSLKSDYEEVKEGREKYKKQARGQERNPFVLVLVDGDGYLFKEHFIRAGSDGGINAARELNDTIRELMHQNMGAEADRCRIMVRVYANVLGLSKVLARNGMVGHEARSLSPFSSAFNRSQDLFDFVDAAEKKEGSDFKIREMFRLYADMNQCRHIYFAGCHDSGYGSLLTPYRGRSDRITLLKAAGFHREFEELGLPIKELPSVFMSTSLSGTKPGPPVNTKSANSPTNGTNGSNGNYGANGISTKAICKHYQKVTSHPALISGICKFGNGCNKLHVMSNQQLSRAEDESPKQLWSTPHITGRSQEQLSLHLPPLNLKSTEYIPVNRDGDRLDTYCPAPSPEALDQYYRRIKVAKICNSYHLSGECGDMGCQYDHSDVPETVIDVLRHIVLQHPCSRAGSCRSIKCSLGHLCQKPNCKGVKNWQCRFNHKAHTVDLEVNRWVDPIEVPGSIGIPDHDDSPTDGDSEGNATSPSTIFFN
;
A
#
# COMPACT_ATOMS: atom_id res chain seq x y z
N MET A 1 -55.98 -56.49 83.60
CA MET A 1 -54.80 -56.65 82.72
C MET A 1 -54.14 -55.27 82.66
N LEU A 2 -53.17 -55.01 83.53
CA LEU A 2 -52.47 -53.72 83.60
C LEU A 2 -51.43 -53.71 82.47
N LEU A 3 -51.45 -52.68 81.60
CA LEU A 3 -50.34 -52.45 80.67
C LEU A 3 -49.06 -52.30 81.50
N ARG A 4 -48.00 -53.00 81.12
CA ARG A 4 -46.70 -52.90 81.78
C ARG A 4 -46.02 -51.64 81.26
N ASP A 5 -45.40 -50.86 82.14
CA ASP A 5 -44.68 -49.63 81.76
C ASP A 5 -43.63 -49.88 80.66
N SER A 6 -43.07 -51.10 80.60
CA SER A 6 -42.18 -51.54 79.52
C SER A 6 -42.80 -51.50 78.12
N ASP A 7 -44.10 -51.77 78.01
CA ASP A 7 -44.81 -51.79 76.73
C ASP A 7 -45.06 -50.34 76.24
N ILE A 8 -45.29 -49.41 77.17
CA ILE A 8 -45.43 -47.96 76.91
C ILE A 8 -44.10 -47.36 76.47
N ASP A 9 -43.00 -47.69 77.17
CA ASP A 9 -41.66 -47.24 76.81
C ASP A 9 -41.22 -47.76 75.43
N SER A 10 -41.54 -49.02 75.11
CA SER A 10 -41.26 -49.58 73.78
C SER A 10 -42.03 -48.85 72.67
N LEU A 11 -43.30 -48.50 72.91
CA LEU A 11 -44.12 -47.76 71.95
C LEU A 11 -43.61 -46.32 71.76
N ASN A 12 -43.21 -45.64 72.85
CA ASN A 12 -42.60 -44.31 72.75
C ASN A 12 -41.31 -44.32 71.93
N ASN A 13 -40.42 -45.30 72.15
CA ASN A 13 -39.20 -45.44 71.36
C ASN A 13 -39.49 -45.69 69.86
N GLN A 14 -40.53 -46.46 69.53
CA GLN A 14 -40.95 -46.66 68.13
C GLN A 14 -41.51 -45.38 67.51
N LEU A 15 -42.27 -44.59 68.28
CA LEU A 15 -42.85 -43.33 67.83
C LEU A 15 -41.77 -42.27 67.59
N GLU A 16 -40.75 -42.22 68.45
CA GLU A 16 -39.58 -41.36 68.29
C GLU A 16 -38.75 -41.76 67.07
N SER A 17 -38.49 -43.06 66.86
CA SER A 17 -37.85 -43.58 65.65
C SER A 17 -38.60 -43.19 64.38
N LEU A 18 -39.93 -43.36 64.37
CA LEU A 18 -40.79 -42.97 63.25
C LEU A 18 -40.73 -41.47 62.98
N SER A 19 -40.71 -40.64 64.03
CA SER A 19 -40.58 -39.19 63.90
C SER A 19 -39.25 -38.80 63.25
N VAL A 20 -38.14 -39.42 63.68
CA VAL A 20 -36.81 -39.17 63.11
C VAL A 20 -36.74 -39.62 61.66
N ASP A 21 -37.29 -40.78 61.31
CA ASP A 21 -37.31 -41.27 59.92
C ASP A 21 -38.14 -40.37 59.00
N ASN A 22 -39.28 -39.86 59.50
CA ASN A 22 -40.15 -38.96 58.75
C ASN A 22 -39.47 -37.60 58.50
N GLN A 23 -38.77 -37.07 59.51
CA GLN A 23 -37.94 -35.87 59.34
C GLN A 23 -36.84 -36.09 58.29
N ARG A 24 -36.16 -37.25 58.34
CA ARG A 24 -35.12 -37.61 57.38
C ARG A 24 -35.68 -37.72 55.95
N GLN A 25 -36.88 -38.26 55.78
CA GLN A 25 -37.56 -38.28 54.49
C GLN A 25 -37.91 -36.88 54.00
N HIS A 26 -38.36 -35.99 54.89
CA HIS A 26 -38.65 -34.60 54.55
C HIS A 26 -37.40 -33.85 54.07
N ASP A 27 -36.29 -33.99 54.79
CA ASP A 27 -35.01 -33.34 54.44
C ASP A 27 -34.47 -33.86 53.11
N ASN A 28 -34.60 -35.18 52.86
CA ASN A 28 -34.22 -35.77 51.57
C ASN A 28 -35.09 -35.24 50.43
N LEU A 29 -36.40 -35.11 50.62
CA LEU A 29 -37.30 -34.57 49.60
C LEU A 29 -36.95 -33.12 49.28
N GLN A 30 -36.69 -32.28 50.29
CA GLN A 30 -36.23 -30.91 50.09
C GLN A 30 -34.92 -30.87 49.30
N SER A 31 -33.95 -31.72 49.65
CA SER A 31 -32.67 -31.82 48.93
C SER A 31 -32.85 -32.18 47.45
N VAL A 32 -33.75 -33.13 47.14
CA VAL A 32 -34.06 -33.53 45.77
C VAL A 32 -34.74 -32.40 45.00
N LEU A 33 -35.71 -31.70 45.62
CA LEU A 33 -36.39 -30.56 45.00
C LEU A 33 -35.41 -29.41 44.69
N GLU A 34 -34.47 -29.14 45.59
CA GLU A 34 -33.45 -28.12 45.40
C GLU A 34 -32.50 -28.48 44.24
N ARG A 35 -32.05 -29.75 44.16
CA ARG A 35 -31.27 -30.24 43.02
C ARG A 35 -32.03 -30.12 41.70
N PHE A 36 -33.32 -30.44 41.71
CA PHE A 36 -34.16 -30.32 40.52
C PHE A 36 -34.32 -28.87 40.07
N ARG A 37 -34.48 -27.94 41.03
CA ARG A 37 -34.54 -26.50 40.73
C ARG A 37 -33.24 -25.98 40.14
N ASN A 38 -32.09 -26.40 40.68
CA ASN A 38 -30.78 -26.02 40.15
C ASN A 38 -30.59 -26.56 38.73
N LEU A 39 -30.97 -27.82 38.48
CA LEU A 39 -30.87 -28.42 37.15
C LEU A 39 -31.75 -27.71 36.11
N LEU A 40 -32.94 -27.26 36.50
CA LEU A 40 -33.81 -26.46 35.63
C LEU A 40 -33.20 -25.10 35.29
N ASN A 41 -32.57 -24.45 36.27
CA ASN A 41 -31.88 -23.18 36.04
C ASN A 41 -30.67 -23.36 35.10
N ASP A 42 -29.87 -24.41 35.33
CA ASP A 42 -28.72 -24.74 34.47
C ASP A 42 -29.17 -25.04 33.04
N TYR A 43 -30.24 -25.81 32.87
CA TYR A 43 -30.81 -26.09 31.54
C TYR A 43 -31.31 -24.83 30.84
N SER A 44 -32.00 -23.95 31.58
CA SER A 44 -32.48 -22.67 31.05
C SER A 44 -31.32 -21.77 30.61
N SER A 45 -30.26 -21.67 31.41
CA SER A 45 -29.05 -20.91 31.08
C SER A 45 -28.37 -21.48 29.83
N LEU A 46 -28.14 -22.79 29.80
CA LEU A 46 -27.48 -23.45 28.68
C LEU A 46 -28.28 -23.32 27.38
N LYS A 47 -29.61 -23.37 27.46
CA LYS A 47 -30.49 -23.14 26.31
C LYS A 47 -30.36 -21.71 25.78
N SER A 48 -30.31 -20.72 26.67
CA SER A 48 -30.11 -19.31 26.30
C SER A 48 -28.75 -19.13 25.60
N ASP A 49 -27.68 -19.67 26.18
CA ASP A 49 -26.33 -19.59 25.60
C ASP A 49 -26.27 -20.23 24.21
N TYR A 50 -26.91 -21.39 24.04
CA TYR A 50 -27.00 -22.07 22.74
C TYR A 50 -27.73 -21.23 21.69
N GLU A 51 -28.85 -20.61 22.05
CA GLU A 51 -29.62 -19.74 21.15
C GLU A 51 -28.82 -18.49 20.74
N GLU A 52 -28.08 -17.88 21.67
CA GLU A 52 -27.19 -16.74 21.39
C GLU A 52 -26.06 -17.13 20.42
N VAL A 53 -25.38 -18.25 20.68
CA VAL A 53 -24.30 -18.75 19.80
C VAL A 53 -24.83 -19.06 18.41
N LYS A 54 -26.02 -19.66 18.31
CA LYS A 54 -26.67 -19.96 17.03
C LYS A 54 -27.01 -18.69 16.26
N GLU A 55 -27.61 -17.69 16.91
CA GLU A 55 -27.95 -16.42 16.28
C GLU A 55 -26.70 -15.65 15.85
N GLY A 56 -25.65 -15.64 16.68
CA GLY A 56 -24.35 -15.05 16.37
C GLY A 56 -23.73 -15.68 15.11
N ARG A 57 -23.78 -17.02 15.00
CA ARG A 57 -23.29 -17.75 13.83
C ARG A 57 -24.07 -17.40 12.56
N GLU A 58 -25.40 -17.28 12.64
CA GLU A 58 -26.23 -16.90 11.49
C GLU A 58 -25.99 -15.44 11.06
N LYS A 59 -25.85 -14.51 12.01
CA LYS A 59 -25.49 -13.11 11.72
C LYS A 59 -24.12 -13.02 11.04
N TYR A 60 -23.11 -13.74 11.54
CA TYR A 60 -21.79 -13.80 10.94
C TYR A 60 -21.84 -14.36 9.50
N LYS A 61 -22.62 -15.42 9.28
CA LYS A 61 -22.82 -16.02 7.95
C LYS A 61 -23.52 -15.07 6.97
N LYS A 62 -24.50 -14.29 7.45
CA LYS A 62 -25.17 -13.24 6.64
C LYS A 62 -24.25 -12.06 6.34
N GLN A 63 -23.45 -11.60 7.30
CA GLN A 63 -22.46 -10.54 7.11
C GLN A 63 -21.34 -10.96 6.16
N ALA A 64 -20.85 -12.20 6.25
CA ALA A 64 -19.86 -12.76 5.33
C ALA A 64 -20.38 -12.82 3.88
N ARG A 65 -21.65 -13.21 3.68
CA ARG A 65 -22.29 -13.17 2.34
C ARG A 65 -22.47 -11.74 1.81
N GLY A 66 -22.63 -10.76 2.70
CA GLY A 66 -22.68 -9.34 2.33
C GLY A 66 -21.40 -8.82 1.67
N GLN A 67 -20.25 -9.45 1.92
CA GLN A 67 -18.96 -9.11 1.30
C GLN A 67 -18.77 -9.70 -0.12
N GLU A 68 -19.66 -10.58 -0.58
CA GLU A 68 -19.60 -11.14 -1.95
C GLU A 68 -20.30 -10.28 -3.00
N ARG A 69 -20.64 -9.02 -2.68
CA ARG A 69 -21.20 -8.12 -3.69
C ARG A 69 -20.13 -7.76 -4.72
N ASN A 70 -20.39 -8.03 -6.00
CA ASN A 70 -19.56 -7.70 -7.16
C ASN A 70 -18.16 -8.35 -7.16
N PRO A 71 -18.06 -9.69 -7.23
CA PRO A 71 -16.76 -10.33 -7.41
C PRO A 71 -16.12 -9.89 -8.73
N PHE A 72 -14.80 -9.86 -8.78
CA PHE A 72 -14.06 -9.49 -9.98
C PHE A 72 -12.74 -10.24 -10.10
N VAL A 73 -12.23 -10.25 -11.32
CA VAL A 73 -10.89 -10.70 -11.66
C VAL A 73 -10.07 -9.48 -12.04
N LEU A 74 -8.82 -9.45 -11.59
CA LEU A 74 -7.87 -8.39 -11.94
C LEU A 74 -6.90 -8.89 -13.02
N VAL A 75 -6.68 -8.09 -14.05
CA VAL A 75 -5.55 -8.22 -14.97
C VAL A 75 -4.63 -7.05 -14.73
N LEU A 76 -3.42 -7.33 -14.24
CA LEU A 76 -2.43 -6.31 -13.91
C LEU A 76 -1.26 -6.43 -14.88
N VAL A 77 -1.04 -5.37 -15.66
CA VAL A 77 -0.12 -5.40 -16.80
C VAL A 77 0.95 -4.33 -16.64
N ASP A 78 2.20 -4.75 -16.73
CA ASP A 78 3.35 -3.90 -16.95
C ASP A 78 3.47 -3.58 -18.44
N GLY A 79 2.93 -2.43 -18.83
CA GLY A 79 2.84 -2.03 -20.24
C GLY A 79 4.19 -1.64 -20.86
N ASP A 80 5.26 -1.48 -20.06
CA ASP A 80 6.60 -1.28 -20.60
C ASP A 80 7.20 -2.61 -21.12
N GLY A 81 6.80 -3.75 -20.55
CA GLY A 81 7.21 -5.10 -20.96
C GLY A 81 6.21 -5.87 -21.82
N TYR A 82 4.91 -5.59 -21.66
CA TYR A 82 3.82 -6.32 -22.32
C TYR A 82 3.16 -5.45 -23.39
N LEU A 83 3.84 -5.36 -24.53
CA LEU A 83 3.38 -4.57 -25.67
C LEU A 83 2.20 -5.24 -26.38
N PHE A 84 1.15 -4.48 -26.65
CA PHE A 84 0.04 -4.92 -27.49
C PHE A 84 0.52 -5.14 -28.93
N LYS A 85 -0.17 -6.02 -29.69
CA LYS A 85 0.15 -6.29 -31.10
C LYS A 85 0.29 -5.02 -31.93
N GLU A 86 1.21 -5.10 -32.89
CA GLU A 86 1.57 -3.99 -33.77
C GLU A 86 0.35 -3.40 -34.50
N HIS A 87 -0.58 -4.24 -34.97
CA HIS A 87 -1.78 -3.78 -35.67
C HIS A 87 -2.71 -2.98 -34.77
N PHE A 88 -2.77 -3.28 -33.45
CA PHE A 88 -3.51 -2.46 -32.50
C PHE A 88 -2.80 -1.13 -32.25
N ILE A 89 -1.48 -1.13 -32.06
CA ILE A 89 -0.74 0.10 -31.81
C ILE A 89 -0.83 1.05 -33.01
N ARG A 90 -0.64 0.54 -34.23
CA ARG A 90 -0.68 1.32 -35.48
C ARG A 90 -2.06 1.91 -35.78
N ALA A 91 -3.13 1.25 -35.37
CA ALA A 91 -4.50 1.71 -35.57
C ALA A 91 -4.93 2.82 -34.59
N GLY A 92 -4.05 3.28 -33.70
CA GLY A 92 -4.31 4.41 -32.81
C GLY A 92 -5.57 4.18 -31.96
N SER A 93 -6.56 5.06 -32.10
CA SER A 93 -7.80 4.96 -31.31
C SER A 93 -8.64 3.72 -31.61
N ASP A 94 -8.80 3.33 -32.88
CA ASP A 94 -9.54 2.09 -33.21
C ASP A 94 -8.82 0.86 -32.68
N GLY A 95 -7.48 0.91 -32.73
CA GLY A 95 -6.62 -0.10 -32.16
C GLY A 95 -6.77 -0.24 -30.64
N GLY A 96 -6.88 0.87 -29.91
CA GLY A 96 -7.13 0.86 -28.47
C GLY A 96 -8.47 0.20 -28.11
N ILE A 97 -9.51 0.44 -28.91
CA ILE A 97 -10.83 -0.19 -28.74
C ILE A 97 -10.76 -1.70 -29.00
N ASN A 98 -10.16 -2.07 -30.11
CA ASN A 98 -10.07 -3.47 -30.51
C ASN A 98 -9.16 -4.28 -29.56
N ALA A 99 -8.05 -3.69 -29.09
CA ALA A 99 -7.19 -4.32 -28.09
C ALA A 99 -7.90 -4.56 -26.75
N ALA A 100 -8.69 -3.59 -26.27
CA ALA A 100 -9.47 -3.76 -25.05
C ALA A 100 -10.52 -4.87 -25.19
N ARG A 101 -11.19 -4.96 -26.35
CA ARG A 101 -12.15 -6.03 -26.64
C ARG A 101 -11.48 -7.40 -26.70
N GLU A 102 -10.40 -7.53 -27.48
CA GLU A 102 -9.64 -8.77 -27.62
C GLU A 102 -9.12 -9.27 -26.26
N LEU A 103 -8.60 -8.37 -25.43
CA LEU A 103 -8.15 -8.70 -24.08
C LEU A 103 -9.31 -9.15 -23.18
N ASN A 104 -10.47 -8.48 -23.22
CA ASN A 104 -11.65 -8.89 -22.48
C ASN A 104 -12.10 -10.31 -22.87
N ASP A 105 -12.18 -10.59 -24.16
CA ASP A 105 -12.70 -11.86 -24.68
C ASP A 105 -11.73 -13.00 -24.35
N THR A 106 -10.43 -12.77 -24.53
CA THR A 106 -9.38 -13.74 -24.18
C THR A 106 -9.35 -14.03 -22.67
N ILE A 107 -9.45 -13.01 -21.82
CA ILE A 107 -9.46 -13.19 -20.36
C ILE A 107 -10.74 -13.90 -19.92
N ARG A 108 -11.89 -13.59 -20.53
CA ARG A 108 -13.15 -14.26 -20.26
C ARG A 108 -13.06 -15.75 -20.59
N GLU A 109 -12.43 -16.13 -21.69
CA GLU A 109 -12.19 -17.54 -22.03
C GLU A 109 -11.30 -18.22 -20.97
N LEU A 110 -10.21 -17.59 -20.55
CA LEU A 110 -9.35 -18.11 -19.48
C LEU A 110 -10.07 -18.24 -18.14
N MET A 111 -10.97 -17.31 -17.81
CA MET A 111 -11.79 -17.40 -16.60
C MET A 111 -12.70 -18.63 -16.65
N HIS A 112 -13.35 -18.91 -17.78
CA HIS A 112 -14.17 -20.12 -17.92
C HIS A 112 -13.35 -21.40 -17.76
N GLN A 113 -12.11 -21.43 -18.25
CA GLN A 113 -11.20 -22.57 -18.07
C GLN A 113 -10.79 -22.77 -16.60
N ASN A 114 -10.56 -21.68 -15.85
CA ASN A 114 -10.04 -21.73 -14.49
C ASN A 114 -11.13 -21.87 -13.40
N MET A 115 -12.29 -21.25 -13.59
CA MET A 115 -13.36 -21.15 -12.56
C MET A 115 -14.76 -21.57 -13.03
N GLY A 116 -14.91 -22.02 -14.28
CA GLY A 116 -16.17 -22.55 -14.79
C GLY A 116 -17.32 -21.54 -14.69
N ALA A 117 -18.48 -21.99 -14.19
CA ALA A 117 -19.70 -21.18 -14.09
C ALA A 117 -19.62 -19.99 -13.08
N GLU A 118 -18.58 -19.91 -12.26
CA GLU A 118 -18.34 -18.73 -11.41
C GLU A 118 -17.78 -17.54 -12.23
N ALA A 119 -17.27 -17.79 -13.44
CA ALA A 119 -16.73 -16.74 -14.33
C ALA A 119 -17.77 -15.69 -14.69
N ASP A 120 -19.01 -16.10 -14.99
CA ASP A 120 -20.09 -15.20 -15.43
C ASP A 120 -20.53 -14.20 -14.35
N ARG A 121 -20.28 -14.51 -13.08
CA ARG A 121 -20.58 -13.63 -11.95
C ARG A 121 -19.49 -12.59 -11.71
N CYS A 122 -18.31 -12.78 -12.30
CA CYS A 122 -17.15 -11.93 -12.05
C CYS A 122 -17.04 -10.81 -13.10
N ARG A 123 -16.80 -9.58 -12.63
CA ARG A 123 -16.40 -8.47 -13.51
C ARG A 123 -14.93 -8.59 -13.87
N ILE A 124 -14.53 -8.08 -15.03
CA ILE A 124 -13.12 -8.04 -15.45
C ILE A 124 -12.61 -6.61 -15.22
N MET A 125 -11.56 -6.48 -14.42
CA MET A 125 -10.86 -5.22 -14.17
C MET A 125 -9.46 -5.32 -14.77
N VAL A 126 -9.07 -4.37 -15.62
CA VAL A 126 -7.75 -4.35 -16.26
C VAL A 126 -7.02 -3.08 -15.89
N ARG A 127 -5.77 -3.21 -15.46
CA ARG A 127 -4.90 -2.08 -15.15
C ARG A 127 -3.55 -2.26 -15.83
N VAL A 128 -3.31 -1.43 -16.83
CA VAL A 128 -2.03 -1.32 -17.54
C VAL A 128 -1.30 -0.09 -17.01
N TYR A 129 -0.07 -0.29 -16.52
CA TYR A 129 0.80 0.80 -16.09
C TYR A 129 2.00 0.87 -17.02
N ALA A 130 2.27 2.04 -17.58
CA ALA A 130 3.44 2.24 -18.44
C ALA A 130 3.94 3.68 -18.37
N ASN A 131 5.22 3.89 -18.65
CA ASN A 131 5.74 5.22 -18.96
C ASN A 131 5.34 5.60 -20.40
N VAL A 132 4.16 6.19 -20.60
CA VAL A 132 3.60 6.47 -21.94
C VAL A 132 4.53 7.32 -22.81
N LEU A 133 5.27 8.25 -22.20
CA LEU A 133 6.26 9.08 -22.90
C LEU A 133 7.47 8.25 -23.37
N GLY A 134 8.03 7.42 -22.48
CA GLY A 134 9.12 6.52 -22.81
C GLY A 134 8.72 5.50 -23.88
N LEU A 135 7.56 4.88 -23.68
CA LEU A 135 7.00 3.89 -24.58
C LEU A 135 6.69 4.49 -25.96
N SER A 136 6.12 5.70 -26.04
CA SER A 136 5.89 6.40 -27.32
C SER A 136 7.20 6.61 -28.10
N LYS A 137 8.29 6.97 -27.41
CA LYS A 137 9.62 7.12 -28.05
C LYS A 137 10.16 5.78 -28.57
N VAL A 138 9.95 4.68 -27.85
CA VAL A 138 10.35 3.32 -28.29
C VAL A 138 9.55 2.90 -29.52
N LEU A 139 8.24 3.06 -29.48
CA LEU A 139 7.34 2.70 -30.58
C LEU A 139 7.60 3.56 -31.84
N ALA A 140 7.89 4.85 -31.67
CA ALA A 140 8.21 5.76 -32.78
C ALA A 140 9.52 5.37 -33.49
N ARG A 141 10.55 4.96 -32.74
CA ARG A 141 11.82 4.47 -33.31
C ARG A 141 11.63 3.19 -34.13
N ASN A 142 10.63 2.38 -33.78
CA ASN A 142 10.27 1.17 -34.51
C ASN A 142 9.18 1.44 -35.58
N GLY A 143 8.87 2.71 -35.87
CA GLY A 143 7.95 3.11 -36.92
C GLY A 143 6.49 2.73 -36.68
N MET A 144 6.07 2.46 -35.43
CA MET A 144 4.70 2.03 -35.10
C MET A 144 3.75 3.20 -34.83
N VAL A 145 4.28 4.32 -34.35
CA VAL A 145 3.55 5.55 -34.02
C VAL A 145 4.35 6.76 -34.52
N GLY A 146 3.72 7.94 -34.52
CA GLY A 146 4.38 9.20 -34.86
C GLY A 146 5.49 9.60 -33.88
N HIS A 147 6.32 10.58 -34.26
CA HIS A 147 7.45 11.06 -33.47
C HIS A 147 7.07 12.07 -32.38
N GLU A 148 5.78 12.38 -32.20
CA GLU A 148 5.31 13.22 -31.10
C GLU A 148 5.56 12.54 -29.75
N ALA A 149 5.87 13.34 -28.72
CA ALA A 149 6.26 12.84 -27.40
C ALA A 149 5.28 11.85 -26.76
N ARG A 150 3.99 11.93 -27.09
CA ARG A 150 2.93 11.06 -26.57
C ARG A 150 2.05 10.52 -27.70
N SER A 151 2.67 10.09 -28.79
CA SER A 151 1.97 9.55 -29.96
C SER A 151 1.15 8.28 -29.67
N LEU A 152 1.39 7.58 -28.54
CA LEU A 152 0.54 6.48 -28.07
C LEU A 152 -0.77 6.95 -27.39
N SER A 153 -0.91 8.23 -27.08
CA SER A 153 -2.08 8.74 -26.34
C SER A 153 -3.45 8.46 -26.99
N PRO A 154 -3.64 8.46 -28.33
CA PRO A 154 -4.92 8.10 -28.92
C PRO A 154 -5.32 6.65 -28.67
N PHE A 155 -4.33 5.74 -28.62
CA PHE A 155 -4.52 4.33 -28.29
C PHE A 155 -4.93 4.18 -26.83
N SER A 156 -4.14 4.72 -25.88
CA SER A 156 -4.42 4.57 -24.45
C SER A 156 -5.74 5.23 -24.04
N SER A 157 -6.05 6.41 -24.58
CA SER A 157 -7.33 7.10 -24.32
C SER A 157 -8.52 6.29 -24.83
N ALA A 158 -8.38 5.64 -25.98
CA ALA A 158 -9.43 4.81 -26.55
C ALA A 158 -9.59 3.48 -25.79
N PHE A 159 -8.49 2.86 -25.37
CA PHE A 159 -8.50 1.70 -24.49
C PHE A 159 -9.30 1.97 -23.20
N ASN A 160 -9.02 3.09 -22.51
CA ASN A 160 -9.66 3.46 -21.25
C ASN A 160 -11.18 3.61 -21.35
N ARG A 161 -11.67 4.14 -22.48
CA ARG A 161 -13.10 4.39 -22.68
C ARG A 161 -13.85 3.21 -23.28
N SER A 162 -13.17 2.09 -23.56
CA SER A 162 -13.76 0.94 -24.26
C SER A 162 -14.48 -0.03 -23.34
N GLN A 163 -14.06 -0.12 -22.08
CA GLN A 163 -14.64 -1.00 -21.06
C GLN A 163 -14.62 -0.29 -19.71
N ASP A 164 -15.68 -0.43 -18.92
CA ASP A 164 -15.90 0.37 -17.69
C ASP A 164 -14.79 0.27 -16.63
N LEU A 165 -14.08 -0.86 -16.57
CA LEU A 165 -13.05 -1.16 -15.56
C LEU A 165 -11.66 -1.33 -16.17
N PHE A 166 -11.41 -0.72 -17.33
CA PHE A 166 -10.14 -0.80 -18.03
C PHE A 166 -9.40 0.53 -17.92
N ASP A 167 -8.20 0.48 -17.33
CA ASP A 167 -7.35 1.64 -17.14
C ASP A 167 -5.97 1.40 -17.76
N PHE A 168 -5.57 2.26 -18.68
CA PHE A 168 -4.20 2.45 -19.16
C PHE A 168 -3.68 3.74 -18.53
N VAL A 169 -2.81 3.58 -17.56
CA VAL A 169 -2.32 4.63 -16.68
C VAL A 169 -0.89 5.02 -17.06
N ASP A 170 -0.70 6.30 -17.37
CA ASP A 170 0.63 6.88 -17.49
C ASP A 170 1.29 6.98 -16.10
N ALA A 171 2.32 6.16 -15.87
CA ALA A 171 3.03 6.07 -14.60
C ALA A 171 4.14 7.13 -14.43
N ALA A 172 4.22 8.10 -15.34
CA ALA A 172 5.19 9.20 -15.39
C ALA A 172 6.66 8.77 -15.65
N GLU A 173 7.52 9.75 -15.97
CA GLU A 173 8.85 9.53 -16.57
C GLU A 173 9.94 9.00 -15.60
N LYS A 174 9.59 8.68 -14.34
CA LYS A 174 10.57 8.10 -13.41
C LYS A 174 10.83 6.64 -13.79
N LYS A 175 12.11 6.24 -13.72
CA LYS A 175 12.64 4.93 -14.13
C LYS A 175 11.92 3.71 -13.50
N GLU A 176 11.17 3.90 -12.41
CA GLU A 176 10.48 2.85 -11.61
C GLU A 176 9.01 3.21 -11.30
N GLY A 177 8.40 4.11 -12.10
CA GLY A 177 7.06 4.63 -11.82
C GLY A 177 5.94 3.58 -11.96
N SER A 178 6.05 2.72 -12.96
CA SER A 178 5.15 1.58 -13.24
C SER A 178 5.23 0.54 -12.12
N ASP A 179 6.44 0.16 -11.73
CA ASP A 179 6.70 -1.00 -10.89
C ASP A 179 6.16 -0.80 -9.47
N PHE A 180 6.32 0.40 -8.92
CA PHE A 180 5.77 0.74 -7.61
C PHE A 180 4.24 0.66 -7.59
N LYS A 181 3.58 1.14 -8.66
CA LYS A 181 2.12 1.08 -8.77
C LYS A 181 1.65 -0.37 -8.90
N ILE A 182 2.31 -1.16 -9.74
CA ILE A 182 1.98 -2.57 -9.96
C ILE A 182 2.13 -3.35 -8.66
N ARG A 183 3.26 -3.22 -7.94
CA ARG A 183 3.50 -3.87 -6.65
C ARG A 183 2.40 -3.59 -5.63
N GLU A 184 2.04 -2.32 -5.44
CA GLU A 184 1.03 -1.94 -4.47
C GLU A 184 -0.38 -2.34 -4.89
N MET A 185 -0.71 -2.25 -6.18
CA MET A 185 -2.00 -2.75 -6.68
C MET A 185 -2.10 -4.25 -6.48
N PHE A 186 -1.06 -5.01 -6.82
CA PHE A 186 -1.05 -6.45 -6.62
C PHE A 186 -1.33 -6.79 -5.15
N ARG A 187 -0.60 -6.20 -4.19
CA ARG A 187 -0.80 -6.43 -2.75
C ARG A 187 -2.24 -6.11 -2.31
N LEU A 188 -2.73 -4.92 -2.70
CA LEU A 188 -4.08 -4.48 -2.34
C LEU A 188 -5.15 -5.46 -2.83
N TYR A 189 -5.05 -5.92 -4.09
CA TYR A 189 -6.05 -6.80 -4.70
C TYR A 189 -5.89 -8.26 -4.27
N ALA A 190 -4.67 -8.71 -3.99
CA ALA A 190 -4.40 -10.07 -3.51
C ALA A 190 -5.05 -10.36 -2.15
N ASP A 191 -5.21 -9.33 -1.31
CA ASP A 191 -5.83 -9.44 0.02
C ASP A 191 -7.34 -9.18 0.03
N MET A 192 -7.92 -8.74 -1.10
CA MET A 192 -9.37 -8.48 -1.18
C MET A 192 -10.16 -9.75 -1.50
N ASN A 193 -11.16 -10.04 -0.66
CA ASN A 193 -12.09 -11.18 -0.83
C ASN A 193 -12.91 -11.11 -2.13
N GLN A 194 -13.19 -9.90 -2.62
CA GLN A 194 -13.92 -9.67 -3.87
C GLN A 194 -13.07 -9.97 -5.12
N CYS A 195 -11.74 -9.82 -5.02
CA CYS A 195 -10.84 -10.18 -6.11
C CYS A 195 -10.67 -11.70 -6.09
N ARG A 196 -11.28 -12.39 -7.05
CA ARG A 196 -11.29 -13.86 -7.09
C ARG A 196 -10.01 -14.43 -7.69
N HIS A 197 -9.45 -13.75 -8.70
CA HIS A 197 -8.25 -14.18 -9.39
C HIS A 197 -7.45 -12.99 -9.93
N ILE A 198 -6.13 -13.13 -10.03
CA ILE A 198 -5.21 -12.14 -10.60
C ILE A 198 -4.45 -12.75 -11.78
N TYR A 199 -4.61 -12.18 -12.97
CA TYR A 199 -3.74 -12.42 -14.11
C TYR A 199 -2.62 -11.38 -14.11
N PHE A 200 -1.38 -11.82 -13.87
CA PHE A 200 -0.23 -10.94 -13.69
C PHE A 200 0.69 -10.96 -14.91
N ALA A 201 0.76 -9.83 -15.62
CA ALA A 201 1.62 -9.60 -16.78
C ALA A 201 2.76 -8.65 -16.41
N GLY A 202 3.71 -9.13 -15.60
CA GLY A 202 4.90 -8.38 -15.19
C GLY A 202 6.20 -9.16 -15.30
N CYS A 203 6.16 -10.44 -15.69
CA CYS A 203 7.27 -11.40 -15.59
C CYS A 203 8.47 -11.15 -16.53
N HIS A 204 8.46 -10.04 -17.27
CA HIS A 204 9.61 -9.54 -18.02
C HIS A 204 10.67 -8.87 -17.11
N ASP A 205 10.31 -8.52 -15.87
CA ASP A 205 11.20 -7.91 -14.88
C ASP A 205 11.31 -8.83 -13.64
N SER A 206 12.54 -9.28 -13.35
CA SER A 206 12.84 -10.10 -12.16
C SER A 206 12.58 -9.35 -10.84
N GLY A 207 12.45 -8.02 -10.88
CA GLY A 207 12.05 -7.20 -9.73
C GLY A 207 10.71 -7.61 -9.11
N TYR A 208 9.83 -8.30 -9.84
CA TYR A 208 8.58 -8.83 -9.31
C TYR A 208 8.71 -10.20 -8.61
N GLY A 209 9.86 -10.86 -8.65
CA GLY A 209 10.07 -12.16 -8.01
C GLY A 209 9.67 -12.15 -6.52
N SER A 210 10.23 -11.22 -5.75
CA SER A 210 9.95 -11.07 -4.32
C SER A 210 8.49 -10.70 -3.99
N LEU A 211 7.76 -10.07 -4.92
CA LEU A 211 6.34 -9.79 -4.77
C LEU A 211 5.50 -11.07 -4.85
N LEU A 212 5.89 -11.99 -5.73
CA LEU A 212 5.13 -13.21 -6.03
C LEU A 212 5.54 -14.40 -5.15
N THR A 213 6.75 -14.42 -4.59
CA THR A 213 7.23 -15.48 -3.68
C THR A 213 6.24 -15.88 -2.57
N PRO A 214 5.56 -14.95 -1.85
CA PRO A 214 4.57 -15.30 -0.82
C PRO A 214 3.32 -16.03 -1.33
N TYR A 215 3.15 -16.09 -2.65
CA TYR A 215 2.01 -16.70 -3.33
C TYR A 215 2.40 -17.97 -4.09
N ARG A 216 3.61 -18.52 -3.85
CA ARG A 216 4.06 -19.79 -4.42
C ARG A 216 3.00 -20.89 -4.26
N GLY A 217 2.66 -21.54 -5.35
CA GLY A 217 1.64 -22.61 -5.39
C GLY A 217 0.17 -22.19 -5.26
N ARG A 218 -0.16 -20.88 -5.13
CA ARG A 218 -1.55 -20.40 -5.10
C ARG A 218 -2.16 -20.28 -6.51
N SER A 219 -2.21 -21.42 -7.22
CA SER A 219 -2.70 -21.52 -8.59
C SER A 219 -4.19 -21.22 -8.76
N ASP A 220 -4.97 -21.32 -7.68
CA ASP A 220 -6.37 -20.94 -7.61
C ASP A 220 -6.57 -19.42 -7.63
N ARG A 221 -5.54 -18.65 -7.21
CA ARG A 221 -5.62 -17.19 -7.04
C ARG A 221 -4.87 -16.40 -8.10
N ILE A 222 -3.75 -16.92 -8.61
CA ILE A 222 -2.85 -16.15 -9.48
C ILE A 222 -2.45 -16.97 -10.70
N THR A 223 -2.53 -16.36 -11.88
CA THR A 223 -1.97 -16.87 -13.13
C THR A 223 -0.97 -15.85 -13.67
N LEU A 224 0.21 -16.31 -14.05
CA LEU A 224 1.23 -15.49 -14.70
C LEU A 224 0.97 -15.45 -16.20
N LEU A 225 1.06 -14.27 -16.79
CA LEU A 225 0.97 -14.09 -18.22
C LEU A 225 2.37 -14.00 -18.79
N LYS A 226 2.65 -14.78 -19.84
CA LYS A 226 3.91 -14.78 -20.57
C LYS A 226 3.75 -14.05 -21.90
N ALA A 227 4.77 -13.27 -22.26
CA ALA A 227 4.88 -12.54 -23.52
C ALA A 227 6.33 -12.59 -24.01
N ALA A 228 6.75 -11.62 -24.82
CA ALA A 228 8.09 -11.55 -25.39
C ALA A 228 9.24 -11.61 -24.36
N GLY A 229 9.09 -10.92 -23.23
CA GLY A 229 10.02 -10.98 -22.09
C GLY A 229 9.44 -11.86 -20.99
N PHE A 230 10.19 -12.89 -20.58
CA PHE A 230 9.81 -13.76 -19.46
C PHE A 230 11.05 -14.33 -18.77
N HIS A 231 11.23 -14.07 -17.48
CA HIS A 231 12.30 -14.67 -16.69
C HIS A 231 11.90 -16.07 -16.18
N ARG A 232 12.80 -17.05 -16.35
CA ARG A 232 12.54 -18.45 -15.98
C ARG A 232 12.38 -18.68 -14.47
N GLU A 233 12.91 -17.79 -13.63
CA GLU A 233 12.74 -17.86 -12.17
C GLU A 233 11.26 -17.86 -11.74
N PHE A 234 10.37 -17.28 -12.56
CA PHE A 234 8.93 -17.30 -12.29
C PHE A 234 8.31 -18.70 -12.48
N GLU A 235 8.96 -19.61 -13.21
CA GLU A 235 8.53 -21.01 -13.35
C GLU A 235 8.64 -21.75 -12.00
N GLU A 236 9.62 -21.39 -11.16
CA GLU A 236 9.87 -22.03 -9.88
C GLU A 236 8.77 -21.74 -8.84
N LEU A 237 7.92 -20.74 -9.10
CA LEU A 237 6.83 -20.35 -8.21
C LEU A 237 5.63 -21.34 -8.23
N GLY A 238 5.60 -22.30 -9.16
CA GLY A 238 4.49 -23.25 -9.27
C GLY A 238 3.14 -22.59 -9.54
N LEU A 239 3.15 -21.41 -10.16
CA LEU A 239 1.96 -20.69 -10.60
C LEU A 239 1.65 -21.06 -12.07
N PRO A 240 0.37 -21.15 -12.47
CA PRO A 240 0.00 -21.35 -13.86
C PRO A 240 0.57 -20.24 -14.75
N ILE A 241 1.12 -20.62 -15.90
CA ILE A 241 1.63 -19.68 -16.90
C ILE A 241 0.77 -19.82 -18.16
N LYS A 242 0.27 -18.68 -18.67
CA LYS A 242 -0.54 -18.61 -19.89
C LYS A 242 0.01 -17.53 -20.82
N GLU A 243 -0.13 -17.72 -22.12
CA GLU A 243 0.23 -16.72 -23.12
C GLU A 243 -1.04 -16.13 -23.74
N LEU A 244 -1.02 -14.84 -24.08
CA LEU A 244 -2.12 -14.17 -24.81
C LEU A 244 -1.63 -13.72 -26.19
N PRO A 245 -1.39 -14.65 -27.12
CA PRO A 245 -0.72 -14.35 -28.39
C PRO A 245 -1.58 -13.54 -29.36
N SER A 246 -2.89 -13.39 -29.14
CA SER A 246 -3.73 -12.47 -29.91
C SER A 246 -3.64 -11.03 -29.41
N VAL A 247 -3.32 -10.83 -28.12
CA VAL A 247 -3.28 -9.51 -27.46
C VAL A 247 -1.87 -8.93 -27.47
N PHE A 248 -0.88 -9.70 -27.02
CA PHE A 248 0.48 -9.22 -26.78
C PHE A 248 1.47 -9.68 -27.86
N MET A 249 2.53 -8.90 -28.03
CA MET A 249 3.67 -9.26 -28.88
C MET A 249 4.43 -10.45 -28.28
N SER A 250 4.88 -11.34 -29.16
CA SER A 250 5.71 -12.50 -28.79
C SER A 250 7.21 -12.22 -28.96
N THR A 251 7.57 -11.06 -29.52
CA THR A 251 8.95 -10.64 -29.80
C THR A 251 9.19 -9.24 -29.24
N SER A 252 10.32 -9.04 -28.56
CA SER A 252 10.66 -7.75 -27.95
C SER A 252 11.09 -6.73 -29.00
N LEU A 253 10.78 -5.45 -28.78
CA LEU A 253 11.28 -4.37 -29.63
C LEU A 253 12.71 -4.03 -29.26
N SER A 254 13.52 -3.75 -30.29
CA SER A 254 14.89 -3.25 -30.17
C SER A 254 14.91 -1.96 -29.35
N GLY A 255 15.32 -2.05 -28.08
CA GLY A 255 15.42 -0.91 -27.16
C GLY A 255 14.50 -0.95 -25.92
N THR A 256 13.65 -1.98 -25.80
CA THR A 256 12.96 -2.36 -24.55
C THR A 256 13.85 -3.42 -23.91
N LYS A 257 14.63 -3.06 -22.87
CA LYS A 257 15.77 -3.85 -22.39
C LYS A 257 15.39 -5.31 -22.04
N PRO A 258 16.31 -6.25 -22.30
CA PRO A 258 16.73 -7.21 -21.29
C PRO A 258 18.26 -7.17 -21.06
N GLY A 259 18.70 -7.08 -19.79
CA GLY A 259 20.07 -7.42 -19.34
C GLY A 259 21.15 -6.31 -19.31
N PRO A 260 22.18 -6.44 -18.43
CA PRO A 260 23.27 -5.47 -18.22
C PRO A 260 24.31 -5.49 -19.35
N PRO A 261 25.13 -4.42 -19.52
CA PRO A 261 26.06 -4.32 -20.63
C PRO A 261 27.25 -5.27 -20.42
N VAL A 262 27.43 -6.21 -21.34
CA VAL A 262 28.71 -6.92 -21.48
C VAL A 262 29.73 -5.94 -22.04
N ASN A 263 30.76 -5.66 -21.24
CA ASN A 263 31.98 -5.00 -21.66
C ASN A 263 32.68 -5.82 -22.76
N THR A 264 32.59 -5.39 -24.02
CA THR A 264 33.58 -5.77 -25.03
C THR A 264 34.34 -4.54 -25.46
N LYS A 265 35.57 -4.45 -24.93
CA LYS A 265 36.64 -3.63 -25.47
C LYS A 265 36.87 -4.05 -26.93
N SER A 266 36.89 -3.10 -27.85
CA SER A 266 37.63 -3.25 -29.09
C SER A 266 38.10 -1.87 -29.56
N ALA A 267 39.42 -1.74 -29.61
CA ALA A 267 40.15 -0.64 -30.18
C ALA A 267 40.24 -0.80 -31.71
N ASN A 268 40.11 0.30 -32.45
CA ASN A 268 41.12 0.78 -33.41
C ASN A 268 40.52 1.91 -34.29
N SER A 269 40.91 3.14 -33.95
CA SER A 269 41.58 4.22 -34.74
C SER A 269 41.27 4.43 -36.25
N PRO A 270 41.82 5.47 -36.91
CA PRO A 270 41.05 6.64 -37.34
C PRO A 270 41.08 6.86 -38.85
N THR A 271 40.11 7.57 -39.42
CA THR A 271 40.31 8.19 -40.75
C THR A 271 39.65 9.56 -40.84
N ASN A 272 40.47 10.51 -41.28
CA ASN A 272 40.14 11.88 -41.63
C ASN A 272 39.18 11.95 -42.83
N GLY A 273 38.32 12.97 -42.84
CA GLY A 273 37.55 13.39 -44.00
C GLY A 273 36.95 14.77 -43.78
N THR A 274 37.61 15.78 -44.34
CA THR A 274 37.29 17.21 -44.33
C THR A 274 36.19 17.58 -45.33
N ASN A 275 35.58 18.75 -45.08
CA ASN A 275 34.89 19.69 -45.99
C ASN A 275 33.44 19.44 -46.40
N GLY A 276 32.65 20.53 -46.33
CA GLY A 276 31.46 20.70 -47.18
C GLY A 276 30.39 21.64 -46.62
N SER A 277 30.57 22.94 -46.83
CA SER A 277 29.61 24.00 -46.54
C SER A 277 28.50 24.11 -47.61
N ASN A 278 27.36 24.69 -47.17
CA ASN A 278 26.32 25.42 -47.92
C ASN A 278 25.32 24.70 -48.85
N GLY A 279 24.04 25.04 -48.67
CA GLY A 279 22.98 24.85 -49.67
C GLY A 279 21.57 24.99 -49.11
N ASN A 280 21.03 26.22 -49.15
CA ASN A 280 19.73 26.66 -48.66
C ASN A 280 18.64 26.60 -49.75
N TYR A 281 17.45 26.05 -49.46
CA TYR A 281 16.11 26.37 -50.02
C TYR A 281 15.11 25.63 -49.11
N GLY A 282 14.03 26.15 -48.51
CA GLY A 282 13.28 27.39 -48.58
C GLY A 282 11.81 27.01 -48.38
N ALA A 283 11.19 27.30 -47.23
CA ALA A 283 9.72 27.29 -47.07
C ALA A 283 9.28 27.92 -45.74
N ASN A 284 8.27 28.78 -45.83
CA ASN A 284 7.64 29.57 -44.77
C ASN A 284 7.14 28.73 -43.58
N GLY A 285 7.47 29.16 -42.37
CA GLY A 285 6.86 28.69 -41.13
C GLY A 285 7.14 29.67 -40.00
N ILE A 286 6.09 30.30 -39.48
CA ILE A 286 6.15 31.21 -38.33
C ILE A 286 6.79 30.46 -37.15
N SER A 287 8.03 30.81 -36.82
CA SER A 287 8.79 30.17 -35.76
C SER A 287 8.40 30.77 -34.40
N THR A 288 7.45 30.15 -33.71
CA THR A 288 7.22 30.44 -32.28
C THR A 288 8.28 29.70 -31.44
N LYS A 289 9.53 30.18 -31.46
CA LYS A 289 10.54 29.69 -30.50
C LYS A 289 10.05 30.00 -29.08
N ALA A 290 9.89 28.96 -28.27
CA ALA A 290 9.47 29.10 -26.88
C ALA A 290 10.44 29.99 -26.08
N ILE A 291 9.91 30.84 -25.19
CA ILE A 291 10.69 31.72 -24.31
C ILE A 291 11.49 30.87 -23.31
N CYS A 292 12.76 31.21 -23.12
CA CYS A 292 13.63 30.48 -22.19
C CYS A 292 13.25 30.77 -20.73
N LYS A 293 12.62 29.78 -20.05
CA LYS A 293 12.28 29.83 -18.62
C LYS A 293 13.49 29.81 -17.67
N HIS A 294 14.69 29.62 -18.19
CA HIS A 294 15.94 29.53 -17.42
C HIS A 294 16.86 30.75 -17.59
N TYR A 295 16.38 31.78 -18.29
CA TYR A 295 17.08 33.06 -18.38
C TYR A 295 16.78 33.88 -17.13
N GLN A 296 17.77 34.10 -16.28
CA GLN A 296 17.66 34.92 -15.07
C GLN A 296 18.63 36.11 -15.17
N LYS A 297 18.15 37.29 -14.78
CA LYS A 297 18.97 38.49 -14.67
C LYS A 297 19.86 38.37 -13.44
N VAL A 298 21.16 38.58 -13.58
CA VAL A 298 22.05 38.86 -12.44
C VAL A 298 22.56 40.29 -12.64
N THR A 299 22.12 41.20 -11.78
CA THR A 299 22.62 42.59 -11.76
C THR A 299 23.89 42.65 -10.94
N SER A 300 25.03 42.98 -11.57
CA SER A 300 26.26 43.33 -10.85
C SER A 300 26.65 44.81 -10.98
N HIS A 301 26.10 45.60 -11.92
CA HIS A 301 26.23 47.07 -11.92
C HIS A 301 25.31 47.77 -12.95
N PRO A 302 25.02 49.09 -12.82
CA PRO A 302 24.09 49.83 -13.70
C PRO A 302 24.51 50.03 -15.17
N ALA A 303 25.75 49.73 -15.56
CA ALA A 303 26.27 50.08 -16.89
C ALA A 303 26.59 48.88 -17.82
N LEU A 304 26.41 47.63 -17.37
CA LEU A 304 26.64 46.44 -18.20
C LEU A 304 25.56 45.39 -17.91
N ILE A 305 24.74 45.09 -18.91
CA ILE A 305 23.70 44.05 -18.83
C ILE A 305 24.23 42.80 -19.55
N SER A 306 24.53 41.75 -18.80
CA SER A 306 24.75 40.41 -19.34
C SER A 306 23.85 39.43 -18.60
N GLY A 307 22.97 38.72 -19.31
CA GLY A 307 22.05 37.75 -18.72
C GLY A 307 22.62 36.35 -18.75
N ILE A 308 22.44 35.59 -17.67
CA ILE A 308 22.98 34.24 -17.55
C ILE A 308 21.86 33.25 -17.89
N CYS A 309 22.06 32.52 -18.98
CA CYS A 309 21.29 31.33 -19.30
C CYS A 309 22.16 30.12 -18.99
N LYS A 310 21.61 29.13 -18.29
CA LYS A 310 22.34 27.88 -17.94
C LYS A 310 22.86 27.10 -19.16
N PHE A 311 22.41 27.44 -20.36
CA PHE A 311 22.83 26.83 -21.64
C PHE A 311 23.78 27.74 -22.45
N GLY A 312 24.24 28.86 -21.88
CA GLY A 312 25.19 29.78 -22.51
C GLY A 312 24.73 30.36 -23.85
N ASN A 313 25.69 30.75 -24.70
CA ASN A 313 25.46 31.30 -26.03
C ASN A 313 24.89 30.28 -27.05
N GLY A 314 24.77 29.01 -26.66
CA GLY A 314 24.18 27.94 -27.48
C GLY A 314 22.68 27.71 -27.25
N CYS A 315 21.99 28.59 -26.51
CA CYS A 315 20.57 28.40 -26.24
C CYS A 315 19.71 28.58 -27.50
N ASN A 316 18.90 27.57 -27.83
CA ASN A 316 18.03 27.59 -29.02
C ASN A 316 16.64 28.22 -28.77
N LYS A 317 16.40 28.75 -27.56
CA LYS A 317 15.14 29.38 -27.12
C LYS A 317 15.28 30.91 -27.10
N LEU A 318 14.16 31.64 -27.24
CA LEU A 318 14.21 33.11 -27.30
C LEU A 318 14.44 33.71 -25.90
N HIS A 319 15.43 34.61 -25.76
CA HIS A 319 15.64 35.44 -24.57
C HIS A 319 14.94 36.79 -24.79
N VAL A 320 13.72 36.95 -24.27
CA VAL A 320 12.89 38.16 -24.45
C VAL A 320 12.85 38.94 -23.14
N MET A 321 12.94 40.27 -23.21
CA MET A 321 12.78 41.16 -22.05
C MET A 321 11.27 41.30 -21.73
N SER A 322 10.89 41.10 -20.47
CA SER A 322 9.49 41.28 -20.05
C SER A 322 9.14 42.77 -20.00
N ASN A 323 8.57 43.31 -21.08
CA ASN A 323 7.75 44.53 -21.00
C ASN A 323 6.76 44.72 -22.19
N GLN A 324 6.06 43.66 -22.61
CA GLN A 324 4.89 43.81 -23.50
C GLN A 324 3.71 43.02 -22.94
N GLN A 325 2.74 43.76 -22.38
CA GLN A 325 1.41 43.28 -22.01
C GLN A 325 0.54 43.16 -23.28
N LEU A 326 -0.24 42.08 -23.39
CA LEU A 326 -1.41 42.01 -24.27
C LEU A 326 -2.61 41.55 -23.44
N SER A 327 -3.66 42.36 -23.53
CA SER A 327 -4.91 42.36 -22.76
C SER A 327 -5.81 41.16 -23.06
N ARG A 328 -6.53 40.70 -22.04
CA ARG A 328 -7.54 39.63 -22.13
C ARG A 328 -8.92 40.26 -21.89
N ALA A 329 -9.81 40.16 -22.87
CA ALA A 329 -11.19 40.63 -22.77
C ALA A 329 -12.03 39.69 -21.89
N GLU A 330 -12.90 40.31 -21.10
CA GLU A 330 -13.87 39.72 -20.18
C GLU A 330 -15.07 39.19 -20.97
N ASP A 331 -15.63 38.06 -20.55
CA ASP A 331 -16.97 37.64 -20.96
C ASP A 331 -17.66 37.02 -19.74
N GLU A 332 -18.71 37.70 -19.28
CA GLU A 332 -19.54 37.33 -18.13
C GLU A 332 -20.64 36.35 -18.56
N SER A 333 -20.76 35.22 -17.86
CA SER A 333 -22.07 34.65 -17.51
C SER A 333 -21.99 33.57 -16.42
N PRO A 334 -23.04 33.42 -15.59
CA PRO A 334 -22.90 32.96 -14.21
C PRO A 334 -23.14 31.45 -14.07
N LYS A 335 -22.23 30.75 -13.39
CA LYS A 335 -22.45 29.37 -12.95
C LYS A 335 -22.59 29.31 -11.45
N GLN A 336 -23.79 28.95 -11.02
CA GLN A 336 -24.16 28.69 -9.64
C GLN A 336 -23.25 27.63 -8.99
N LEU A 337 -23.02 27.85 -7.70
CA LEU A 337 -22.26 27.03 -6.78
C LEU A 337 -22.76 25.59 -6.72
N TRP A 338 -21.82 24.66 -6.89
CA TRP A 338 -21.81 23.41 -6.13
C TRP A 338 -20.39 23.25 -5.57
N SER A 339 -20.22 23.60 -4.30
CA SER A 339 -18.94 23.52 -3.62
C SER A 339 -18.68 22.06 -3.22
N THR A 340 -17.82 21.36 -3.95
CA THR A 340 -17.09 20.21 -3.41
C THR A 340 -16.28 20.67 -2.20
N PRO A 341 -16.27 19.96 -1.05
CA PRO A 341 -15.49 20.39 0.11
C PRO A 341 -14.01 20.43 -0.27
N HIS A 342 -13.42 21.61 -0.26
CA HIS A 342 -11.98 21.78 -0.34
C HIS A 342 -11.36 21.14 0.90
N ILE A 343 -10.73 19.97 0.76
CA ILE A 343 -9.90 19.37 1.81
C ILE A 343 -8.66 20.26 1.97
N THR A 344 -8.74 21.23 2.88
CA THR A 344 -7.60 21.98 3.37
C THR A 344 -6.87 21.11 4.38
N GLY A 345 -5.59 20.80 4.13
CA GLY A 345 -4.75 20.10 5.11
C GLY A 345 -4.59 20.93 6.37
N ARG A 346 -4.36 20.29 7.52
CA ARG A 346 -4.23 20.99 8.82
C ARG A 346 -3.01 21.90 8.82
N SER A 347 -3.15 23.16 9.22
CA SER A 347 -2.01 24.07 9.34
C SER A 347 -1.09 23.67 10.51
N GLN A 348 0.12 24.24 10.54
CA GLN A 348 1.04 24.01 11.66
C GLN A 348 0.47 24.55 12.98
N GLU A 349 -0.21 25.70 12.95
CA GLU A 349 -0.85 26.27 14.14
C GLU A 349 -1.94 25.33 14.67
N GLN A 350 -2.79 24.78 13.79
CA GLN A 350 -3.85 23.84 14.17
C GLN A 350 -3.30 22.59 14.84
N LEU A 351 -2.19 22.04 14.33
CA LEU A 351 -1.53 20.88 14.93
C LEU A 351 -0.98 21.21 16.32
N SER A 352 -0.28 22.34 16.45
CA SER A 352 0.31 22.76 17.74
C SER A 352 -0.72 23.12 18.82
N LEU A 353 -1.89 23.62 18.42
CA LEU A 353 -2.94 24.06 19.34
C LEU A 353 -3.83 22.92 19.82
N HIS A 354 -4.11 21.94 18.95
CA HIS A 354 -5.09 20.89 19.25
C HIS A 354 -4.46 19.55 19.66
N LEU A 355 -3.22 19.25 19.26
CA LEU A 355 -2.59 18.02 19.69
C LEU A 355 -2.06 18.13 21.14
N PRO A 356 -2.15 17.06 21.94
CA PRO A 356 -1.60 17.03 23.29
C PRO A 356 -0.10 17.35 23.32
N PRO A 357 0.39 18.18 24.25
CA PRO A 357 1.83 18.36 24.45
C PRO A 357 2.43 17.12 25.12
N LEU A 358 3.72 16.89 24.91
CA LEU A 358 4.48 15.90 25.67
C LEU A 358 4.65 16.39 27.12
N ASN A 359 4.00 15.71 28.06
CA ASN A 359 4.04 15.94 29.50
C ASN A 359 3.86 14.63 30.29
N LEU A 360 3.97 14.70 31.62
CA LEU A 360 3.79 13.56 32.53
C LEU A 360 2.49 12.76 32.28
N LYS A 361 1.38 13.47 32.00
CA LYS A 361 0.10 12.81 31.74
C LYS A 361 0.13 12.01 30.43
N SER A 362 0.79 12.53 29.40
CA SER A 362 0.95 11.85 28.11
C SER A 362 1.98 10.73 28.10
N THR A 363 2.83 10.64 29.13
CA THR A 363 3.75 9.51 29.32
C THR A 363 3.09 8.34 30.05
N GLU A 364 2.00 8.59 30.78
CA GLU A 364 1.30 7.56 31.58
C GLU A 364 -0.04 7.14 30.94
N TYR A 365 -0.72 8.03 30.24
CA TYR A 365 -2.06 7.80 29.69
C TYR A 365 -2.14 8.11 28.21
N ILE A 366 -3.11 7.47 27.54
CA ILE A 366 -3.33 7.64 26.10
C ILE A 366 -4.49 8.61 25.86
N PRO A 367 -4.27 9.76 25.18
CA PRO A 367 -5.34 10.67 24.85
C PRO A 367 -6.17 10.09 23.69
N VAL A 368 -7.50 10.11 23.84
CA VAL A 368 -8.44 9.68 22.79
C VAL A 368 -9.48 10.76 22.54
N ASN A 369 -9.91 10.88 21.29
CA ASN A 369 -11.02 11.75 20.92
C ASN A 369 -12.39 11.10 21.22
N ARG A 370 -13.47 11.77 20.84
CA ARG A 370 -14.85 11.31 21.07
C ARG A 370 -15.17 9.99 20.38
N ASP A 371 -14.58 9.76 19.21
CA ASP A 371 -14.71 8.52 18.43
C ASP A 371 -13.84 7.38 18.98
N GLY A 372 -13.06 7.63 20.03
CA GLY A 372 -12.13 6.68 20.61
C GLY A 372 -10.87 6.47 19.77
N ASP A 373 -10.54 7.35 18.83
CA ASP A 373 -9.25 7.30 18.14
C ASP A 373 -8.15 7.90 19.03
N ARG A 374 -7.00 7.21 19.13
CA ARG A 374 -5.79 7.66 19.81
C ARG A 374 -5.22 8.89 19.11
N LEU A 375 -4.87 9.89 19.91
CA LEU A 375 -4.13 11.06 19.48
C LEU A 375 -2.65 10.90 19.82
N ASP A 376 -1.79 11.32 18.90
CA ASP A 376 -0.34 11.43 19.15
C ASP A 376 -0.05 12.76 19.85
N THR A 377 1.03 12.81 20.63
CA THR A 377 1.54 14.08 21.13
C THR A 377 2.09 14.93 19.99
N TYR A 378 1.97 16.25 20.10
CA TYR A 378 2.52 17.16 19.10
C TYR A 378 4.04 16.99 18.99
N CYS A 379 4.51 16.70 17.79
CA CYS A 379 5.92 16.55 17.45
C CYS A 379 6.30 17.60 16.39
N PRO A 380 6.99 18.69 16.77
CA PRO A 380 7.40 19.71 15.82
C PRO A 380 8.40 19.16 14.80
N ALA A 381 8.48 19.79 13.62
CA ALA A 381 9.52 19.48 12.66
C ALA A 381 10.90 19.85 13.23
N PRO A 382 11.91 18.97 13.14
CA PRO A 382 13.24 19.24 13.66
C PRO A 382 13.93 20.37 12.86
N SER A 383 14.84 21.09 13.52
CA SER A 383 15.64 22.11 12.84
C SER A 383 16.63 21.47 11.85
N PRO A 384 17.08 22.22 10.83
CA PRO A 384 18.10 21.75 9.89
C PRO A 384 19.39 21.27 10.58
N GLU A 385 19.80 21.92 11.67
CA GLU A 385 20.99 21.57 12.45
C GLU A 385 20.82 20.24 13.18
N ALA A 386 19.65 20.00 13.77
CA ALA A 386 19.33 18.74 14.42
C ALA A 386 19.28 17.57 13.41
N LEU A 387 18.70 17.81 12.22
CA LEU A 387 18.71 16.84 11.13
C LEU A 387 20.13 16.51 10.68
N ASP A 388 20.99 17.51 10.50
CA ASP A 388 22.41 17.30 10.15
C ASP A 388 23.15 16.50 11.23
N GLN A 389 22.91 16.79 12.51
CA GLN A 389 23.48 16.03 13.63
C GLN A 389 23.04 14.56 13.61
N TYR A 390 21.76 14.30 13.36
CA TYR A 390 21.21 12.95 13.20
C TYR A 390 21.86 12.21 12.02
N TYR A 391 21.94 12.83 10.84
CA TYR A 391 22.54 12.21 9.65
C TYR A 391 24.03 11.93 9.81
N ARG A 392 24.79 12.78 10.51
CA ARG A 392 26.19 12.51 10.85
C ARG A 392 26.30 11.31 11.79
N ARG A 393 25.39 11.18 12.76
CA ARG A 393 25.39 10.07 13.72
C ARG A 393 25.11 8.72 13.07
N ILE A 394 24.07 8.62 12.24
CA ILE A 394 23.68 7.33 11.63
C ILE A 394 24.66 6.85 10.54
N LYS A 395 25.48 7.76 9.98
CA LYS A 395 26.58 7.41 9.08
C LYS A 395 27.72 6.67 9.78
N VAL A 396 27.91 6.91 11.08
CA VAL A 396 28.93 6.22 11.88
C VAL A 396 28.41 4.85 12.30
N ALA A 397 27.22 4.83 12.90
CA ALA A 397 26.52 3.61 13.26
C ALA A 397 25.01 3.91 13.35
N LYS A 398 24.20 3.02 12.78
CA LYS A 398 22.75 3.13 12.89
C LYS A 398 22.30 2.85 14.32
N ILE A 399 21.45 3.72 14.83
CA ILE A 399 20.95 3.67 16.21
C ILE A 399 19.69 2.81 16.30
N CYS A 400 19.52 2.07 17.39
CA CYS A 400 18.35 1.21 17.57
C CYS A 400 17.11 2.03 17.93
N ASN A 401 16.07 1.98 17.09
CA ASN A 401 14.84 2.73 17.34
C ASN A 401 14.11 2.28 18.60
N SER A 402 14.05 0.97 18.86
CA SER A 402 13.38 0.43 20.05
C SER A 402 14.09 0.85 21.34
N TYR A 403 15.42 0.75 21.37
CA TYR A 403 16.21 1.17 22.52
C TYR A 403 16.04 2.67 22.81
N HIS A 404 16.22 3.52 21.80
CA HIS A 404 16.25 4.97 21.98
C HIS A 404 14.86 5.62 22.13
N LEU A 405 13.78 4.98 21.66
CA LEU A 405 12.42 5.52 21.78
C LEU A 405 11.57 4.85 22.86
N SER A 406 11.82 3.58 23.16
CA SER A 406 11.06 2.83 24.17
C SER A 406 11.85 2.57 25.46
N GLY A 407 13.14 2.90 25.48
CA GLY A 407 14.04 2.75 26.63
C GLY A 407 14.61 1.34 26.80
N GLU A 408 14.16 0.37 26.01
CA GLU A 408 14.62 -1.03 26.08
C GLU A 408 14.65 -1.66 24.69
N CYS A 409 15.60 -2.57 24.47
CA CYS A 409 15.65 -3.42 23.29
C CYS A 409 15.53 -4.88 23.73
N GLY A 410 14.48 -5.57 23.28
CA GLY A 410 14.24 -6.97 23.62
C GLY A 410 15.12 -7.97 22.87
N ASP A 411 15.98 -7.50 21.96
CA ASP A 411 16.90 -8.33 21.18
C ASP A 411 18.32 -8.27 21.76
N MET A 412 18.76 -9.41 22.31
CA MET A 412 20.11 -9.58 22.86
C MET A 412 21.20 -9.61 21.77
N GLY A 413 20.82 -9.82 20.51
CA GLY A 413 21.71 -9.82 19.34
C GLY A 413 21.60 -8.55 18.49
N CYS A 414 21.01 -7.48 19.03
CA CYS A 414 20.76 -6.25 18.27
C CYS A 414 22.06 -5.69 17.68
N GLN A 415 22.12 -5.60 16.34
CA GLN A 415 23.25 -5.05 15.59
C GLN A 415 23.26 -3.50 15.55
N TYR A 416 22.23 -2.87 16.09
CA TYR A 416 22.09 -1.41 16.11
C TYR A 416 22.68 -0.83 17.39
N ASP A 417 23.15 0.41 17.28
CA ASP A 417 23.90 1.06 18.33
C ASP A 417 22.98 1.50 19.49
N HIS A 418 23.28 0.99 20.68
CA HIS A 418 22.65 1.31 21.96
C HIS A 418 23.46 2.32 22.79
N SER A 419 24.57 2.86 22.26
CA SER A 419 25.36 3.88 22.94
C SER A 419 24.56 5.18 23.08
N ASP A 420 24.82 5.92 24.16
CA ASP A 420 24.18 7.21 24.43
C ASP A 420 24.22 8.15 23.22
N VAL A 421 23.09 8.79 22.96
CA VAL A 421 22.95 9.80 21.90
C VAL A 421 22.35 11.08 22.48
N PRO A 422 22.68 12.25 21.90
CA PRO A 422 22.06 13.51 22.32
C PRO A 422 20.53 13.48 22.17
N GLU A 423 19.80 14.12 23.08
CA GLU A 423 18.33 14.20 23.01
C GLU A 423 17.84 14.78 21.67
N THR A 424 18.59 15.71 21.07
CA THR A 424 18.29 16.27 19.74
C THR A 424 18.24 15.22 18.63
N VAL A 425 19.04 14.15 18.74
CA VAL A 425 19.04 13.01 17.81
C VAL A 425 17.82 12.11 18.09
N ILE A 426 17.46 11.93 19.36
CA ILE A 426 16.25 11.18 19.77
C ILE A 426 15.00 11.90 19.28
N ASP A 427 14.94 13.23 19.37
CA ASP A 427 13.83 14.06 18.88
C ASP A 427 13.65 13.91 17.36
N VAL A 428 14.74 13.97 16.59
CA VAL A 428 14.72 13.73 15.14
C VAL A 428 14.26 12.31 14.84
N LEU A 429 14.77 11.32 15.58
CA LEU A 429 14.38 9.93 15.42
C LEU A 429 12.89 9.73 15.70
N ARG A 430 12.37 10.33 16.78
CA ARG A 430 10.94 10.32 17.14
C ARG A 430 10.11 10.94 16.03
N HIS A 431 10.52 12.08 15.50
CA HIS A 431 9.85 12.74 14.38
C HIS A 431 9.83 11.89 13.10
N ILE A 432 10.91 11.14 12.82
CA ILE A 432 10.98 10.22 11.67
C ILE A 432 10.06 9.03 11.89
N VAL A 433 10.15 8.35 13.04
CA VAL A 433 9.37 7.13 13.33
C VAL A 433 7.86 7.43 13.41
N LEU A 434 7.46 8.59 13.93
CA LEU A 434 6.06 9.04 13.93
C LEU A 434 5.48 9.25 12.51
N GLN A 435 6.30 9.30 11.46
CA GLN A 435 5.81 9.35 10.08
C GLN A 435 5.47 7.96 9.51
N HIS A 436 5.76 6.90 10.25
CA HIS A 436 5.40 5.52 9.90
C HIS A 436 4.06 5.15 10.56
N PRO A 437 3.02 4.82 9.77
CA PRO A 437 1.73 4.49 10.32
C PRO A 437 1.76 3.23 11.19
N CYS A 438 1.20 3.33 12.39
CA CYS A 438 0.92 2.19 13.24
C CYS A 438 -0.14 1.28 12.60
N SER A 439 0.10 -0.03 12.59
CA SER A 439 -0.84 -1.03 12.06
C SER A 439 -2.18 -1.05 12.81
N ARG A 440 -2.19 -0.68 14.10
CA ARG A 440 -3.40 -0.55 14.93
C ARG A 440 -4.06 0.82 14.82
N ALA A 441 -3.43 1.79 14.16
CA ALA A 441 -3.93 3.16 13.94
C ALA A 441 -4.56 3.79 15.21
N GLY A 442 -5.67 4.52 15.07
CA GLY A 442 -6.38 5.12 16.21
C GLY A 442 -6.82 4.13 17.30
N SER A 443 -6.87 2.83 17.03
CA SER A 443 -7.23 1.80 18.03
C SER A 443 -6.03 1.33 18.88
N CYS A 444 -4.81 1.80 18.59
CA CYS A 444 -3.62 1.44 19.37
C CYS A 444 -3.74 1.94 20.83
N ARG A 445 -3.45 1.05 21.79
CA ARG A 445 -3.43 1.36 23.23
C ARG A 445 -2.12 1.04 23.93
N SER A 446 -1.03 0.85 23.17
CA SER A 446 0.30 0.64 23.76
C SER A 446 0.98 1.98 24.02
N ILE A 447 1.31 2.28 25.28
CA ILE A 447 2.05 3.51 25.64
C ILE A 447 3.47 3.50 25.06
N LYS A 448 4.06 2.31 24.90
CA LYS A 448 5.38 2.09 24.29
C LYS A 448 5.39 2.12 22.75
N CYS A 449 4.26 2.43 22.10
CA CYS A 449 4.20 2.51 20.65
C CYS A 449 4.82 3.83 20.15
N SER A 450 5.92 3.73 19.41
CA SER A 450 6.64 4.87 18.82
C SER A 450 6.20 5.22 17.40
N LEU A 451 5.37 4.39 16.76
CA LEU A 451 4.78 4.64 15.44
C LEU A 451 3.68 5.70 15.51
N GLY A 452 3.44 6.40 14.40
CA GLY A 452 2.40 7.43 14.36
C GLY A 452 1.01 6.86 14.11
N HIS A 453 0.01 7.46 14.75
CA HIS A 453 -1.41 7.09 14.65
C HIS A 453 -2.21 8.15 13.85
N LEU A 454 -1.69 9.37 13.70
CA LEU A 454 -2.24 10.42 12.84
C LEU A 454 -1.15 11.22 12.09
N CYS A 455 -1.54 11.90 11.00
CA CYS A 455 -0.60 12.73 10.26
C CYS A 455 -0.41 14.11 10.91
N GLN A 456 0.85 14.43 11.26
CA GLN A 456 1.25 15.74 11.78
C GLN A 456 2.00 16.61 10.76
N LYS A 457 1.95 16.28 9.46
CA LYS A 457 2.60 17.11 8.41
C LYS A 457 1.72 18.33 8.11
N PRO A 458 2.23 19.57 8.29
CA PRO A 458 1.48 20.77 7.97
C PRO A 458 1.01 20.78 6.51
N ASN A 459 -0.23 21.20 6.29
CA ASN A 459 -0.88 21.33 4.99
C ASN A 459 -0.97 20.02 4.19
N CYS A 460 -0.77 18.86 4.84
CA CYS A 460 -0.89 17.56 4.18
C CYS A 460 -2.35 17.20 3.94
N LYS A 461 -2.70 16.89 2.68
CA LYS A 461 -4.10 16.75 2.23
C LYS A 461 -4.63 15.31 2.24
N GLY A 462 -3.84 14.31 2.62
CA GLY A 462 -4.28 12.91 2.67
C GLY A 462 -4.76 12.27 1.35
N VAL A 463 -4.76 13.03 0.25
CA VAL A 463 -4.85 12.52 -1.12
C VAL A 463 -3.53 11.85 -1.48
N LYS A 464 -3.59 10.79 -2.30
CA LYS A 464 -2.47 9.94 -2.76
C LYS A 464 -1.32 10.73 -3.43
N ASN A 465 -0.61 11.51 -2.63
CA ASN A 465 0.63 12.20 -2.95
C ASN A 465 1.77 11.47 -2.22
N TRP A 466 2.91 11.32 -2.90
CA TRP A 466 4.05 10.51 -2.48
C TRP A 466 4.71 10.93 -1.14
N GLN A 467 4.32 12.08 -0.58
CA GLN A 467 4.96 12.67 0.59
C GLN A 467 4.39 12.20 1.95
N CYS A 468 3.27 11.46 1.98
CA CYS A 468 2.64 11.02 3.23
C CYS A 468 2.21 9.54 3.19
N ARG A 469 2.58 8.78 4.23
CA ARG A 469 2.28 7.35 4.37
C ARG A 469 0.93 7.07 5.05
N PHE A 470 0.31 8.09 5.64
CA PHE A 470 -0.95 7.97 6.36
C PHE A 470 -2.16 7.89 5.42
N ASN A 471 -3.16 7.11 5.79
CA ASN A 471 -4.43 7.03 5.07
C ASN A 471 -5.29 8.29 5.29
N HIS A 472 -6.43 8.38 4.59
CA HIS A 472 -7.35 9.51 4.73
C HIS A 472 -7.85 9.69 6.17
N LYS A 473 -8.19 8.59 6.87
CA LYS A 473 -8.69 8.66 8.26
C LYS A 473 -7.71 9.42 9.16
N ALA A 474 -6.43 9.11 9.10
CA ALA A 474 -5.38 9.79 9.88
C ALA A 474 -5.21 11.31 9.58
N HIS A 475 -5.77 11.81 8.48
CA HIS A 475 -5.82 13.24 8.14
C HIS A 475 -7.12 13.91 8.56
N THR A 476 -8.17 13.14 8.83
CA THR A 476 -9.50 13.64 9.22
C THR A 476 -9.89 13.30 10.66
N VAL A 477 -9.03 12.63 11.43
CA VAL A 477 -9.20 12.42 12.88
C VAL A 477 -9.52 13.74 13.58
N ASP A 478 -10.55 13.74 14.42
CA ASP A 478 -10.83 14.84 15.34
C ASP A 478 -9.69 14.95 16.36
N LEU A 479 -9.08 16.14 16.47
CA LEU A 479 -7.94 16.39 17.35
C LEU A 479 -8.35 16.80 18.77
N GLU A 480 -9.65 16.95 19.05
CA GLU A 480 -10.13 17.26 20.39
C GLU A 480 -9.94 16.06 21.33
N VAL A 481 -9.12 16.25 22.37
CA VAL A 481 -8.99 15.25 23.44
C VAL A 481 -10.29 15.18 24.23
N ASN A 482 -10.97 14.03 24.18
CA ASN A 482 -12.17 13.80 24.99
C ASN A 482 -11.84 13.21 26.36
N ARG A 483 -10.98 12.18 26.39
CA ARG A 483 -10.58 11.51 27.63
C ARG A 483 -9.18 10.90 27.53
N TRP A 484 -8.63 10.56 28.68
CA TRP A 484 -7.36 9.85 28.82
C TRP A 484 -7.66 8.43 29.28
N VAL A 485 -7.06 7.44 28.62
CA VAL A 485 -7.32 6.01 28.91
C VAL A 485 -6.04 5.30 29.33
N ASP A 486 -6.21 4.27 30.16
CA ASP A 486 -5.10 3.43 30.58
C ASP A 486 -4.49 2.68 29.39
N PRO A 487 -3.15 2.56 29.34
CA PRO A 487 -2.47 1.73 28.37
C PRO A 487 -2.87 0.25 28.51
N ILE A 488 -2.99 -0.43 27.37
CA ILE A 488 -3.14 -1.89 27.32
C ILE A 488 -1.79 -2.44 26.85
N GLU A 489 -1.06 -3.05 27.78
CA GLU A 489 0.15 -3.81 27.46
C GLU A 489 -0.26 -5.15 26.83
N VAL A 490 -0.20 -5.21 25.49
CA VAL A 490 -0.35 -6.48 24.78
C VAL A 490 1.04 -7.11 24.71
N PRO A 491 1.26 -8.33 25.25
CA PRO A 491 2.52 -9.03 25.07
C PRO A 491 2.65 -9.42 23.60
N GLY A 492 3.53 -8.75 22.86
CA GLY A 492 3.93 -9.16 21.52
C GLY A 492 3.72 -8.11 20.42
N SER A 493 4.76 -8.03 19.58
CA SER A 493 4.87 -7.39 18.27
C SER A 493 4.95 -5.86 18.23
N ILE A 494 6.18 -5.32 18.36
CA ILE A 494 6.70 -4.23 17.51
C ILE A 494 8.20 -4.49 17.29
N GLY A 495 8.53 -5.35 16.32
CA GLY A 495 9.85 -5.31 15.68
C GLY A 495 9.80 -4.23 14.59
N ILE A 496 10.62 -3.21 14.72
CA ILE A 496 10.78 -2.18 13.69
C ILE A 496 11.61 -2.82 12.55
N PRO A 497 11.19 -2.77 11.27
CA PRO A 497 12.08 -3.11 10.18
C PRO A 497 13.03 -1.93 9.98
N ASP A 498 14.30 -2.15 10.32
CA ASP A 498 15.38 -1.23 10.01
C ASP A 498 15.57 -1.14 8.49
N HIS A 499 15.16 -0.02 7.91
CA HIS A 499 15.42 0.26 6.51
C HIS A 499 16.79 0.90 6.36
N ASP A 500 17.69 0.18 5.69
CA ASP A 500 18.99 0.65 5.22
C ASP A 500 18.85 1.52 3.95
N ASP A 501 19.56 2.63 3.92
CA ASP A 501 19.68 3.55 2.79
C ASP A 501 21.05 3.33 2.10
N SER A 502 21.05 2.55 1.00
CA SER A 502 22.00 2.54 -0.15
C SER A 502 23.47 2.02 0.07
N PRO A 503 24.30 1.77 -0.98
CA PRO A 503 24.16 0.97 -2.23
C PRO A 503 25.32 -0.06 -2.48
N THR A 504 25.05 -1.12 -3.27
CA THR A 504 25.94 -1.99 -4.11
C THR A 504 27.23 -2.64 -3.56
N ASP A 505 27.29 -4.00 -3.64
CA ASP A 505 28.22 -4.85 -4.44
C ASP A 505 28.74 -6.13 -3.72
N GLY A 506 28.77 -7.24 -4.45
CA GLY A 506 29.84 -8.25 -4.39
C GLY A 506 29.63 -9.55 -3.59
N ASP A 507 29.21 -10.60 -4.31
CA ASP A 507 29.61 -12.02 -4.24
C ASP A 507 30.24 -12.61 -2.95
N SER A 508 29.71 -13.76 -2.50
CA SER A 508 30.43 -15.06 -2.53
C SER A 508 29.62 -16.21 -1.88
N GLU A 509 29.88 -17.39 -2.41
CA GLU A 509 29.26 -18.72 -2.23
C GLU A 509 29.29 -19.30 -0.80
N GLY A 510 28.48 -20.34 -0.55
CA GLY A 510 28.79 -21.31 0.52
C GLY A 510 27.67 -22.12 1.17
N ASN A 511 26.98 -22.96 0.40
CA ASN A 511 26.66 -24.38 0.66
C ASN A 511 26.14 -24.90 2.03
N ALA A 512 25.19 -25.85 1.93
CA ALA A 512 24.88 -26.96 2.85
C ALA A 512 24.28 -26.59 4.24
N THR A 513 23.29 -27.25 4.83
CA THR A 513 22.62 -28.54 4.65
C THR A 513 21.45 -28.56 5.64
N SER A 514 20.25 -28.98 5.23
CA SER A 514 19.23 -29.54 6.14
C SER A 514 19.75 -30.91 6.65
N PRO A 515 19.27 -31.46 7.81
CA PRO A 515 17.93 -32.08 7.81
C PRO A 515 17.20 -32.22 9.17
N SER A 516 15.97 -32.76 9.08
CA SER A 516 15.23 -33.58 10.07
C SER A 516 14.55 -32.85 11.24
N THR A 517 13.22 -32.70 11.31
CA THR A 517 12.18 -33.72 11.63
C THR A 517 12.45 -34.48 12.94
N ILE A 518 11.59 -34.30 13.97
CA ILE A 518 10.70 -35.31 14.58
C ILE A 518 10.07 -34.77 15.89
N PHE A 519 8.78 -35.11 16.02
CA PHE A 519 7.78 -35.09 17.10
C PHE A 519 8.21 -35.22 18.57
N PHE A 520 7.33 -34.74 19.47
CA PHE A 520 6.49 -35.44 20.48
C PHE A 520 5.91 -34.33 21.40
N ASN A 521 4.64 -34.26 21.81
CA ASN A 521 3.57 -35.23 22.04
C ASN A 521 2.21 -34.52 21.91
#